data_AF-A0AA96DU94-F1
#
_entry.id   AF-A0AA96DU94-F1
#
_cell.length_a   1.000
_cell.length_b   1.000
_cell.length_c   1.000
_cell.angle_alpha   90.00
_cell.angle_beta   90.00
_cell.angle_gamma   90.00
#
_symmetry.space_group_name_H-M   'P 1'
#
loop_
_entity.id
_entity.type
_entity.pdbx_description
1 polymer ?
#
loop_
_entity_poly.entity_id
_entity_poly.type
_entity_poly.pdbx_seq_one_letter_code
_entity_poly.pdbx_strand_id
1 'polypeptide(L)'
;MDRKLVSNLLGISEKSYYRWKEDRAIFKLLEMYFSDKNIEEFLNTGKIQKFENIKFVMDKYLFQLQTTYLNSFLESKSLLNEAHVHDEFRDFYFNFLTNFGKIDFPFNINVLGFQSLLIHYLFQYQMKIIKEDLSKDKINQRLVDFKFEIDEAISSSLSEQDREKIEKIKQNFQEDSLKDEFKEDVFSNNERNFEGIMLHFFTFNNWDNDMSYFLELVKKDEFDYFINSNNNELLYQAIGYLVYSYYQKLNMRDKLDLIYSTYHYFIANKNLISKENIKKHILDRVNDPKAFKEIDDKLSNYYMNSPFPKILTNNFDIDSENEEI
;
A
#
# COMPACT_ATOMS: atom_id res chain seq x y z
N MET A 1 8.68 -26.44 -40.58
CA MET A 1 7.37 -26.70 -39.98
C MET A 1 6.49 -27.44 -40.98
N ASP A 2 5.82 -28.51 -40.56
CA ASP A 2 4.99 -29.37 -41.39
C ASP A 2 3.73 -28.63 -41.84
N ARG A 3 3.58 -28.49 -43.15
CA ARG A 3 2.46 -27.84 -43.80
C ARG A 3 1.11 -28.46 -43.43
N LYS A 4 1.02 -29.77 -43.20
CA LYS A 4 -0.24 -30.46 -42.86
C LYS A 4 -0.69 -30.07 -41.47
N LEU A 5 0.24 -30.05 -40.52
CA LEU A 5 -0.03 -29.65 -39.15
C LEU A 5 -0.50 -28.19 -39.08
N VAL A 6 0.18 -27.28 -39.78
CA VAL A 6 -0.23 -25.87 -39.81
C VAL A 6 -1.56 -25.67 -40.54
N SER A 7 -1.80 -26.41 -41.62
CA SER A 7 -3.06 -26.36 -42.35
C SER A 7 -4.23 -26.81 -41.47
N ASN A 8 -4.05 -27.88 -40.69
CA ASN A 8 -5.03 -28.36 -39.72
C ASN A 8 -5.25 -27.35 -38.59
N LEU A 9 -4.17 -26.78 -38.03
CA LEU A 9 -4.24 -25.76 -36.97
C LEU A 9 -5.02 -24.52 -37.39
N LEU A 10 -4.81 -24.06 -38.62
CA LEU A 10 -5.44 -22.83 -39.13
C LEU A 10 -6.77 -23.09 -39.84
N GLY A 11 -7.20 -24.34 -40.00
CA GLY A 11 -8.41 -24.70 -40.74
C GLY A 11 -8.35 -24.33 -42.23
N ILE A 12 -7.17 -24.41 -42.85
CA ILE A 12 -6.96 -24.06 -44.26
C ILE A 12 -6.49 -25.26 -45.09
N SER A 13 -6.59 -25.17 -46.42
CA SER A 13 -6.00 -26.17 -47.31
C SER A 13 -4.48 -26.03 -47.42
N GLU A 14 -3.76 -27.12 -47.72
CA GLU A 14 -2.31 -27.06 -48.01
C GLU A 14 -1.98 -26.10 -49.17
N LYS A 15 -2.89 -25.96 -50.15
CA LYS A 15 -2.73 -24.98 -51.24
C LYS A 15 -2.78 -23.54 -50.73
N SER A 16 -3.70 -23.26 -49.81
CA SER A 16 -3.82 -21.94 -49.14
C SER A 16 -2.60 -21.65 -48.27
N TYR A 17 -2.04 -22.67 -47.61
CA TYR A 17 -0.79 -22.56 -46.85
C TYR A 17 0.34 -21.98 -47.72
N TYR A 18 0.63 -22.57 -48.88
CA TYR A 18 1.69 -22.07 -49.75
C TYR A 18 1.45 -20.65 -50.26
N ARG A 19 0.20 -20.32 -50.60
CA ARG A 19 -0.15 -18.98 -51.08
C ARG A 19 0.03 -17.92 -50.00
N TRP A 20 -0.22 -18.25 -48.73
CA TRP A 20 -0.24 -17.27 -47.65
C TRP A 20 1.04 -17.24 -46.81
N LYS A 21 1.88 -18.29 -46.91
CA LYS A 21 3.09 -18.44 -46.10
C LYS A 21 4.03 -17.24 -46.19
N GLU A 22 4.24 -16.71 -47.39
CA GLU A 22 5.20 -15.62 -47.62
C GLU A 22 4.64 -14.25 -47.18
N ASP A 23 3.34 -14.05 -47.35
CA ASP A 23 2.71 -12.74 -47.16
C ASP A 23 2.18 -12.51 -45.73
N ARG A 24 1.86 -13.59 -44.98
CA ARG A 24 1.20 -13.47 -43.67
C ARG A 24 2.16 -13.72 -42.52
N ALA A 25 2.25 -12.74 -41.62
CA ALA A 25 3.10 -12.79 -40.42
C ALA A 25 2.82 -13.98 -39.49
N ILE A 26 1.61 -14.54 -39.50
CA ILE A 26 1.23 -15.68 -38.65
C ILE A 26 2.12 -16.91 -38.88
N PHE A 27 2.54 -17.18 -40.12
CA PHE A 27 3.41 -18.33 -40.41
C PHE A 27 4.81 -18.13 -39.85
N LYS A 28 5.34 -16.89 -39.93
CA LYS A 28 6.63 -16.54 -39.31
C LYS A 28 6.56 -16.67 -37.79
N LEU A 29 5.48 -16.24 -37.16
CA LEU A 29 5.27 -16.38 -35.72
C LEU A 29 5.23 -17.85 -35.30
N LEU A 30 4.48 -18.69 -36.03
CA LEU A 30 4.40 -20.13 -35.76
C LEU A 30 5.79 -20.77 -35.89
N GLU A 31 6.50 -20.55 -37.00
CA GLU A 31 7.82 -21.11 -37.25
C GLU A 31 8.89 -20.66 -36.24
N MET A 32 8.74 -19.46 -35.67
CA MET A 32 9.71 -18.90 -34.72
C MET A 32 9.56 -19.46 -33.29
N TYR A 33 8.33 -19.74 -32.84
CA TYR A 33 8.07 -20.07 -31.43
C TYR A 33 7.61 -21.53 -31.18
N PHE A 34 7.18 -22.23 -32.22
CA PHE A 34 6.60 -23.56 -32.10
C PHE A 34 7.35 -24.57 -32.96
N SER A 35 7.49 -25.80 -32.46
CA SER A 35 7.94 -26.94 -33.25
C SER A 35 6.75 -27.71 -33.81
N ASP A 36 7.00 -28.59 -34.80
CA ASP A 36 5.98 -29.50 -35.34
C ASP A 36 5.35 -30.35 -34.23
N LYS A 37 6.17 -30.84 -33.30
CA LYS A 37 5.72 -31.59 -32.11
C LYS A 37 4.77 -30.76 -31.24
N ASN A 38 5.00 -29.45 -31.09
CA ASN A 38 4.11 -28.60 -30.29
C ASN A 38 2.76 -28.39 -30.97
N ILE A 39 2.74 -28.24 -32.30
CA ILE A 39 1.48 -28.10 -33.04
C ILE A 39 0.70 -29.41 -33.01
N GLU A 40 1.36 -30.54 -33.21
CA GLU A 40 0.76 -31.86 -33.13
C GLU A 40 0.17 -32.13 -31.73
N GLU A 41 0.92 -31.84 -30.68
CA GLU A 41 0.47 -31.97 -29.29
C GLU A 41 -0.77 -31.10 -29.00
N PHE A 42 -0.77 -29.85 -29.46
CA PHE A 42 -1.91 -28.94 -29.31
C PHE A 42 -3.15 -29.45 -30.05
N LEU A 43 -2.98 -29.93 -31.29
CA LEU A 43 -4.09 -30.49 -32.07
C LEU A 43 -4.71 -31.72 -31.41
N ASN A 44 -3.89 -32.54 -30.74
CA ASN A 44 -4.35 -33.78 -30.10
C ASN A 44 -4.93 -33.56 -28.70
N THR A 45 -4.39 -32.63 -27.92
CA THR A 45 -4.70 -32.49 -26.48
C THR A 45 -5.35 -31.16 -26.09
N GLY A 46 -5.37 -30.18 -27.00
CA GLY A 46 -5.78 -28.81 -26.72
C GLY A 46 -4.77 -28.00 -25.89
N LYS A 47 -3.60 -28.56 -25.57
CA LYS A 47 -2.56 -27.94 -24.74
C LYS A 47 -1.17 -28.26 -25.29
N ILE A 48 -0.16 -27.55 -24.78
CA ILE A 48 1.25 -27.85 -25.09
C ILE A 48 1.98 -27.99 -23.75
N GLN A 49 2.42 -29.20 -23.41
CA GLN A 49 2.91 -29.54 -22.07
C GLN A 49 4.08 -28.65 -21.63
N LYS A 50 4.94 -28.20 -22.55
CA LYS A 50 6.05 -27.30 -22.22
C LYS A 50 5.56 -25.98 -21.60
N PHE A 51 4.48 -25.41 -22.13
CA PHE A 51 3.93 -24.15 -21.64
C PHE A 51 3.13 -24.36 -20.35
N GLU A 52 2.40 -25.48 -20.24
CA GLU A 52 1.74 -25.86 -18.98
C GLU A 52 2.76 -26.05 -17.85
N ASN A 53 3.90 -26.70 -18.13
CA ASN A 53 4.98 -26.87 -17.15
C ASN A 53 5.62 -25.54 -16.75
N ILE A 54 5.87 -24.63 -17.70
CA ILE A 54 6.39 -23.30 -17.40
C ILE A 54 5.42 -22.55 -16.49
N LYS A 55 4.12 -22.54 -16.83
CA LYS A 55 3.08 -21.92 -16.02
C LYS A 55 3.08 -22.49 -14.60
N PHE A 56 3.09 -23.82 -14.47
CA PHE A 56 3.13 -24.50 -13.17
C PHE A 56 4.36 -24.11 -12.33
N VAL A 57 5.55 -24.03 -12.94
CA VAL A 57 6.78 -23.61 -12.26
C VAL A 57 6.70 -22.16 -11.80
N MET A 58 6.18 -21.26 -12.66
CA MET A 58 5.98 -19.86 -12.31
C MET A 58 4.97 -19.68 -11.17
N ASP A 59 3.82 -20.35 -11.23
CA ASP A 59 2.79 -20.29 -10.20
C ASP A 59 3.36 -20.78 -8.85
N LYS A 60 4.13 -21.88 -8.86
CA LYS A 60 4.79 -22.39 -7.66
C LYS A 60 5.81 -21.41 -7.08
N TYR A 61 6.60 -20.77 -7.95
CA TYR A 61 7.60 -19.80 -7.52
C TYR A 61 6.96 -18.53 -6.95
N LEU A 62 5.91 -17.99 -7.59
CA LEU A 62 5.14 -16.86 -7.06
C LEU A 62 4.49 -17.18 -5.71
N PHE A 63 3.94 -18.37 -5.55
CA PHE A 63 3.41 -18.82 -4.27
C PHE A 63 4.47 -18.86 -3.18
N GLN A 64 5.69 -19.32 -3.50
CA GLN A 64 6.81 -19.31 -2.56
C GLN A 64 7.21 -17.88 -2.19
N LEU A 65 7.31 -16.97 -3.15
CA LEU A 65 7.64 -15.57 -2.89
C LEU A 65 6.58 -14.90 -2.01
N GLN A 66 5.30 -15.08 -2.31
CA GLN A 66 4.21 -14.59 -1.46
C GLN A 66 4.28 -15.17 -0.04
N THR A 67 4.64 -16.45 0.10
CA THR A 67 4.79 -17.09 1.41
C THR A 67 5.96 -16.47 2.19
N THR A 68 7.13 -16.33 1.56
CA THR A 68 8.30 -15.69 2.16
C THR A 68 8.00 -14.25 2.56
N TYR A 69 7.33 -13.53 1.68
CA TYR A 69 6.88 -12.17 1.91
C TYR A 69 5.98 -12.07 3.15
N LEU A 70 4.92 -12.87 3.23
CA LEU A 70 4.01 -12.85 4.37
C LEU A 70 4.68 -13.31 5.67
N ASN A 71 5.49 -14.36 5.61
CA ASN A 71 6.24 -14.87 6.77
C ASN A 71 7.18 -13.81 7.34
N SER A 72 7.71 -12.93 6.50
CA SER A 72 8.56 -11.82 6.94
C SER A 72 7.85 -10.90 7.94
N PHE A 73 6.56 -10.61 7.74
CA PHE A 73 5.75 -9.82 8.68
C PHE A 73 5.30 -10.63 9.89
N LEU A 74 4.95 -11.91 9.69
CA LEU A 74 4.53 -12.81 10.76
C LEU A 74 5.64 -13.06 11.79
N GLU A 75 6.82 -13.46 11.31
CA GLU A 75 7.96 -13.85 12.16
C GLU A 75 8.55 -12.64 12.90
N SER A 76 8.48 -11.46 12.29
CA SER A 76 8.90 -10.19 12.90
C SER A 76 7.83 -9.54 13.78
N LYS A 77 6.64 -10.15 13.90
CA LYS A 77 5.47 -9.59 14.63
C LYS A 77 5.11 -8.17 14.20
N SER A 78 5.25 -7.91 12.90
CA SER A 78 5.09 -6.60 12.28
C SER A 78 3.94 -6.56 11.28
N LEU A 79 2.94 -7.44 11.44
CA LEU A 79 1.73 -7.43 10.63
C LEU A 79 1.06 -6.05 10.72
N LEU A 80 0.89 -5.38 9.60
CA LEU A 80 0.49 -3.97 9.58
C LEU A 80 -0.93 -3.77 10.11
N ASN A 81 -1.78 -4.79 10.01
CA ASN A 81 -3.13 -4.74 10.54
C ASN A 81 -3.22 -4.90 12.08
N GLU A 82 -2.12 -5.19 12.78
CA GLU A 82 -2.11 -5.40 14.23
C GLU A 82 -1.85 -4.12 15.03
N ALA A 83 -2.64 -3.86 16.07
CA ALA A 83 -2.64 -2.60 16.81
C ALA A 83 -1.29 -2.20 17.45
N HIS A 84 -0.41 -3.15 17.78
CA HIS A 84 0.88 -2.85 18.40
C HIS A 84 1.96 -2.39 17.41
N VAL A 85 1.72 -2.47 16.11
CA VAL A 85 2.66 -1.97 15.10
C VAL A 85 2.62 -0.45 15.08
N HIS A 86 3.80 0.18 15.06
CA HIS A 86 3.95 1.64 15.09
C HIS A 86 3.38 2.28 13.81
N ASP A 87 2.64 3.37 13.97
CA ASP A 87 2.05 4.09 12.84
C ASP A 87 3.13 4.64 11.90
N GLU A 88 4.27 5.07 12.45
CA GLU A 88 5.42 5.57 11.70
C GLU A 88 6.00 4.49 10.79
N PHE A 89 5.98 3.23 11.24
CA PHE A 89 6.37 2.10 10.42
C PHE A 89 5.37 1.84 9.29
N ARG A 90 4.06 1.91 9.56
CA ARG A 90 3.03 1.80 8.52
C ARG A 90 3.19 2.89 7.46
N ASP A 91 3.36 4.14 7.89
CA ASP A 91 3.53 5.29 6.98
C ASP A 91 4.81 5.15 6.15
N PHE A 92 5.93 4.82 6.80
CA PHE A 92 7.20 4.52 6.11
C PHE A 92 7.02 3.44 5.04
N TYR A 93 6.40 2.32 5.41
CA TYR A 93 6.24 1.16 4.55
C TYR A 93 5.35 1.46 3.34
N PHE A 94 4.21 2.14 3.51
CA PHE A 94 3.33 2.47 2.37
C PHE A 94 3.92 3.56 1.47
N ASN A 95 4.64 4.53 2.05
CA ASN A 95 5.43 5.47 1.26
C ASN A 95 6.50 4.71 0.45
N PHE A 96 7.20 3.75 1.07
CA PHE A 96 8.19 2.91 0.39
C PHE A 96 7.57 2.17 -0.79
N LEU A 97 6.47 1.44 -0.60
CA LEU A 97 5.79 0.72 -1.69
C LEU A 97 5.36 1.64 -2.83
N THR A 98 4.82 2.82 -2.51
CA THR A 98 4.34 3.78 -3.51
C THR A 98 5.48 4.35 -4.35
N ASN A 99 6.63 4.59 -3.71
CA ASN A 99 7.83 5.14 -4.34
C ASN A 99 8.79 4.06 -4.85
N PHE A 100 8.51 2.78 -4.58
CA PHE A 100 9.30 1.65 -5.04
C PHE A 100 9.49 1.72 -6.57
N GLY A 101 10.71 1.47 -7.07
CA GLY A 101 11.05 1.65 -8.49
C GLY A 101 11.24 3.11 -8.96
N LYS A 102 10.93 4.12 -8.14
CA LYS A 102 11.27 5.54 -8.36
C LYS A 102 12.37 6.06 -7.44
N ILE A 103 12.87 5.20 -6.55
CA ILE A 103 13.90 5.57 -5.58
C ILE A 103 15.19 5.82 -6.36
N ASP A 104 15.67 7.06 -6.31
CA ASP A 104 16.97 7.42 -6.86
C ASP A 104 18.05 6.82 -5.98
N PHE A 105 18.57 5.66 -6.40
CA PHE A 105 19.60 4.93 -5.67
C PHE A 105 20.92 5.04 -6.44
N PRO A 106 21.97 5.65 -5.88
CA PRO A 106 23.20 6.01 -6.59
C PRO A 106 24.06 4.80 -7.03
N PHE A 107 23.59 3.58 -6.76
CA PHE A 107 24.28 2.33 -7.05
C PHE A 107 23.32 1.30 -7.66
N ASN A 108 23.87 0.30 -8.35
CA ASN A 108 23.06 -0.79 -8.86
C ASN A 108 22.56 -1.66 -7.68
N ILE A 109 21.23 -1.76 -7.50
CA ILE A 109 20.59 -2.56 -6.44
C ILE A 109 21.08 -4.02 -6.47
N ASN A 110 21.39 -4.55 -7.65
CA ASN A 110 21.93 -5.92 -7.80
C ASN A 110 23.30 -6.13 -7.13
N VAL A 111 24.02 -5.05 -6.79
CA VAL A 111 25.37 -5.11 -6.17
C VAL A 111 25.31 -4.93 -4.65
N LEU A 112 24.41 -4.08 -4.14
CA LEU A 112 24.33 -3.73 -2.71
C LEU A 112 23.16 -4.38 -1.95
N GLY A 113 22.24 -5.03 -2.68
CA GLY A 113 21.10 -5.75 -2.12
C GLY A 113 19.94 -4.85 -1.68
N PHE A 114 18.79 -5.50 -1.45
CA PHE A 114 17.53 -4.85 -1.11
C PHE A 114 17.56 -4.05 0.21
N GLN A 115 18.32 -4.53 1.20
CA GLN A 115 18.47 -3.81 2.48
C GLN A 115 19.10 -2.42 2.32
N SER A 116 20.12 -2.30 1.46
CA SER A 116 20.78 -1.01 1.22
C SER A 116 19.82 0.01 0.60
N LEU A 117 18.93 -0.45 -0.29
CA LEU A 117 17.87 0.36 -0.87
C LEU A 117 16.88 0.84 0.20
N LEU A 118 16.42 -0.06 1.08
CA LEU A 118 15.51 0.26 2.17
C LEU A 118 16.09 1.28 3.15
N ILE A 119 17.34 1.07 3.58
CA ILE A 119 18.03 1.99 4.50
C ILE A 119 18.18 3.37 3.85
N HIS A 120 18.58 3.40 2.58
CA HIS A 120 18.68 4.66 1.84
C HIS A 120 17.34 5.37 1.74
N TYR A 121 16.27 4.63 1.44
CA TYR A 121 14.93 5.19 1.40
C TYR A 121 14.46 5.69 2.76
N LEU A 122 14.79 5.00 3.85
CA LEU A 122 14.52 5.46 5.22
C LEU A 122 15.16 6.83 5.48
N PHE A 123 16.42 7.02 5.11
CA PHE A 123 17.07 8.33 5.24
C PHE A 123 16.38 9.41 4.37
N GLN A 124 16.02 9.10 3.13
CA GLN A 124 15.29 10.04 2.27
C GLN A 124 13.93 10.42 2.88
N TYR A 125 13.20 9.44 3.40
CA TYR A 125 11.90 9.60 4.05
C TYR A 125 12.01 10.49 5.30
N GLN A 126 12.94 10.18 6.21
CA GLN A 126 13.19 10.99 7.41
C GLN A 126 13.58 12.43 7.05
N MET A 127 14.49 12.60 6.10
CA MET A 127 14.91 13.93 5.64
C MET A 127 13.77 14.74 5.01
N LYS A 128 12.83 14.09 4.33
CA LYS A 128 11.63 14.75 3.80
C LYS A 128 10.76 15.30 4.93
N ILE A 129 10.50 14.50 5.96
CA ILE A 129 9.71 14.88 7.14
C ILE A 129 10.36 16.06 7.86
N ILE A 130 11.66 15.93 8.20
CA ILE A 130 12.42 17.00 8.88
C ILE A 130 12.32 18.31 8.09
N LYS A 131 12.53 18.28 6.76
CA LYS A 131 12.46 19.49 5.93
C LYS A 131 11.08 20.13 5.94
N GLU A 132 10.02 19.32 5.96
CA GLU A 132 8.65 19.81 6.03
C GLU A 132 8.37 20.47 7.40
N ASP A 133 8.77 19.81 8.49
CA ASP A 133 8.55 20.27 9.86
C ASP A 133 9.40 21.47 10.26
N LEU A 134 10.59 21.60 9.66
CA LEU A 134 11.44 22.79 9.79
C LEU A 134 11.06 23.92 8.81
N SER A 135 10.01 23.75 7.99
CA SER A 135 9.57 24.81 7.10
C SER A 135 9.17 26.06 7.89
N LYS A 136 9.50 27.24 7.36
CA LYS A 136 9.21 28.53 8.02
C LYS A 136 7.73 28.65 8.36
N ASP A 137 6.86 28.17 7.48
CA ASP A 137 5.41 28.23 7.66
C ASP A 137 4.96 27.35 8.84
N LYS A 138 5.46 26.11 8.97
CA LYS A 138 5.12 25.25 10.12
C LYS A 138 5.67 25.78 11.44
N ILE A 139 6.91 26.26 11.48
CA ILE A 139 7.50 26.84 12.70
C ILE A 139 6.76 28.10 13.13
N ASN A 140 6.39 28.97 12.18
CA ASN A 140 5.60 30.16 12.49
C ASN A 140 4.17 29.81 12.92
N GLN A 141 3.55 28.79 12.31
CA GLN A 141 2.23 28.31 12.74
C GLN A 141 2.29 27.80 14.17
N ARG A 142 3.28 26.97 14.51
CA ARG A 142 3.48 26.47 15.88
C ARG A 142 3.68 27.59 16.89
N LEU A 143 4.34 28.68 16.50
CA LEU A 143 4.47 29.88 17.32
C LEU A 143 3.14 30.60 17.54
N VAL A 144 2.30 30.68 16.51
CA VAL A 144 0.95 31.26 16.61
C VAL A 144 0.09 30.42 17.55
N ASP A 145 0.09 29.10 17.38
CA ASP A 145 -0.68 28.17 18.20
C ASP A 145 -0.25 28.26 19.67
N PHE A 146 1.06 28.25 19.94
CA PHE A 146 1.59 28.40 21.29
C PHE A 146 1.18 29.74 21.96
N LYS A 147 1.22 30.85 21.21
CA LYS A 147 0.77 32.15 21.72
C LYS A 147 -0.72 32.14 22.05
N PHE A 148 -1.52 31.47 21.21
CA PHE A 148 -2.95 31.31 21.44
C PHE A 148 -3.22 30.46 22.70
N GLU A 149 -2.51 29.35 22.88
CA GLU A 149 -2.61 28.50 24.08
C GLU A 149 -2.28 29.28 25.37
N ILE A 150 -1.25 30.14 25.34
CA ILE A 150 -0.93 31.04 26.46
C ILE A 150 -2.09 32.00 26.74
N ASP A 151 -2.65 32.61 25.71
CA ASP A 151 -3.77 33.56 25.86
C ASP A 151 -5.02 32.87 26.42
N GLU A 152 -5.31 31.66 25.96
CA GLU A 152 -6.39 30.83 26.48
C GLU A 152 -6.14 30.45 27.96
N ALA A 153 -4.92 30.04 28.31
CA ALA A 153 -4.54 29.71 29.68
C ALA A 153 -4.66 30.92 30.64
N ILE A 154 -4.31 32.13 30.18
CA ILE A 154 -4.53 33.37 30.95
C ILE A 154 -6.02 33.61 31.17
N SER A 155 -6.83 33.45 30.11
CA SER A 155 -8.27 33.71 30.16
C SER A 155 -9.05 32.71 31.03
N SER A 156 -8.57 31.47 31.12
CA SER A 156 -9.20 30.36 31.83
C SER A 156 -8.68 30.17 33.26
N SER A 157 -7.64 30.90 33.66
CA SER A 157 -7.07 30.80 35.00
C SER A 157 -8.05 31.29 36.07
N LEU A 158 -8.37 30.41 37.03
CA LEU A 158 -9.28 30.69 38.15
C LEU A 158 -8.58 31.43 39.31
N SER A 159 -7.24 31.54 39.28
CA SER A 159 -6.41 32.09 40.35
C SER A 159 -5.62 33.29 39.84
N GLU A 160 -5.75 34.42 40.54
CA GLU A 160 -5.01 35.66 40.24
C GLU A 160 -3.49 35.42 40.24
N GLN A 161 -3.00 34.57 41.15
CA GLN A 161 -1.58 34.22 41.25
C GLN A 161 -1.09 33.41 40.06
N ASP A 162 -1.89 32.49 39.54
CA ASP A 162 -1.50 31.68 38.38
C ASP A 162 -1.60 32.49 37.09
N ARG A 163 -2.57 33.40 37.02
CA ARG A 163 -2.67 34.37 35.94
C ARG A 163 -1.42 35.27 35.88
N GLU A 164 -1.00 35.84 37.00
CA GLU A 164 0.21 36.67 37.07
C GLU A 164 1.48 35.91 36.67
N LYS A 165 1.59 34.61 37.01
CA LYS A 165 2.72 33.77 36.58
C LYS A 165 2.73 33.57 35.07
N ILE A 166 1.59 33.25 34.46
CA ILE A 166 1.49 33.03 33.01
C ILE A 166 1.71 34.34 32.25
N GLU A 167 1.20 35.48 32.74
CA GLU A 167 1.48 36.80 32.17
C GLU A 167 2.98 37.15 32.21
N LYS A 168 3.69 36.80 33.29
CA LYS A 168 5.17 36.93 33.34
C LYS A 168 5.88 36.03 32.33
N ILE A 169 5.40 34.81 32.12
CA ILE A 169 5.94 33.91 31.09
C ILE A 169 5.79 34.56 29.70
N LYS A 170 4.61 35.12 29.40
CA LYS A 170 4.33 35.83 28.14
C LYS A 170 5.23 37.05 27.95
N GLN A 171 5.47 37.85 29.00
CA GLN A 171 6.28 39.07 28.91
C GLN A 171 7.78 38.81 28.73
N ASN A 172 8.29 37.72 29.31
CA ASN A 172 9.71 37.36 29.23
C ASN A 172 10.05 36.54 27.97
N PHE A 173 9.07 36.31 27.09
CA PHE A 173 9.18 35.38 25.99
C PHE A 173 9.98 35.95 24.81
N GLN A 174 11.03 35.25 24.35
CA GLN A 174 11.78 35.60 23.14
C GLN A 174 11.43 34.66 22.00
N GLU A 175 10.82 35.21 20.94
CA GLU A 175 10.36 34.40 19.80
C GLU A 175 11.46 33.59 19.14
N ASP A 176 12.66 34.16 19.00
CA ASP A 176 13.78 33.45 18.36
C ASP A 176 14.24 32.25 19.21
N SER A 177 14.27 32.39 20.54
CA SER A 177 14.60 31.28 21.44
C SER A 177 13.57 30.14 21.34
N LEU A 178 12.27 30.45 21.20
CA LEU A 178 11.25 29.41 21.02
C LEU A 178 11.41 28.68 19.71
N LYS A 179 11.72 29.43 18.65
CA LYS A 179 11.86 28.85 17.33
C LYS A 179 13.02 27.88 17.31
N ASP A 180 14.06 28.13 18.10
CA ASP A 180 15.16 27.17 18.28
C ASP A 180 14.73 25.94 19.08
N GLU A 181 13.98 26.11 20.19
CA GLU A 181 13.38 24.99 20.94
C GLU A 181 12.45 24.13 20.07
N PHE A 182 11.60 24.75 19.25
CA PHE A 182 10.73 24.05 18.31
C PHE A 182 11.52 23.25 17.26
N LYS A 183 12.69 23.73 16.83
CA LYS A 183 13.56 22.95 15.93
C LYS A 183 14.16 21.76 16.65
N GLU A 184 14.61 21.93 17.89
CA GLU A 184 15.11 20.82 18.72
C GLU A 184 14.03 19.75 18.90
N ASP A 185 12.80 20.15 19.21
CA ASP A 185 11.65 19.23 19.29
C ASP A 185 11.41 18.45 17.99
N VAL A 186 11.56 19.10 16.83
CA VAL A 186 11.43 18.41 15.53
C VAL A 186 12.48 17.30 15.40
N PHE A 187 13.73 17.55 15.80
CA PHE A 187 14.77 16.51 15.77
C PHE A 187 14.51 15.40 16.78
N SER A 188 14.09 15.72 18.00
CA SER A 188 13.76 14.71 19.03
C SER A 188 12.55 13.85 18.64
N ASN A 189 11.52 14.45 18.04
CA ASN A 189 10.38 13.69 17.51
C ASN A 189 10.80 12.81 16.33
N ASN A 190 11.67 13.33 15.46
CA ASN A 190 12.21 12.55 14.34
C ASN A 190 12.99 11.32 14.81
N GLU A 191 13.82 11.47 15.84
CA GLU A 191 14.57 10.36 16.45
C GLU A 191 13.62 9.27 16.99
N ARG A 192 12.57 9.65 17.73
CA ARG A 192 11.54 8.71 18.19
C ARG A 192 10.84 7.99 17.05
N ASN A 193 10.49 8.72 15.98
CA ASN A 193 9.85 8.14 14.80
C ASN A 193 10.79 7.15 14.09
N PHE A 194 12.08 7.49 14.00
CA PHE A 194 13.10 6.59 13.45
C PHE A 194 13.22 5.31 14.29
N GLU A 195 13.26 5.42 15.62
CA GLU A 195 13.27 4.25 16.52
C GLU A 195 12.04 3.37 16.30
N GLY A 196 10.84 3.96 16.22
CA GLY A 196 9.59 3.23 15.95
C GLY A 196 9.62 2.44 14.64
N ILE A 197 10.19 3.02 13.58
CA ILE A 197 10.39 2.32 12.29
C ILE A 197 11.44 1.20 12.43
N MET A 198 12.55 1.48 13.11
CA MET A 198 13.66 0.54 13.25
C MET A 198 13.29 -0.72 14.04
N LEU A 199 12.35 -0.62 14.99
CA LEU A 199 11.82 -1.78 15.72
C LEU A 199 11.24 -2.84 14.80
N HIS A 200 10.69 -2.45 13.66
CA HIS A 200 10.06 -3.33 12.69
C HIS A 200 10.95 -3.65 11.47
N PHE A 201 12.16 -3.10 11.42
CA PHE A 201 13.04 -3.26 10.25
C PHE A 201 13.50 -4.70 10.01
N PHE A 202 13.48 -5.53 11.06
CA PHE A 202 13.71 -6.98 10.98
C PHE A 202 12.77 -7.69 10.01
N THR A 203 11.59 -7.10 9.72
CA THR A 203 10.67 -7.56 8.66
C THR A 203 11.41 -7.77 7.34
N PHE A 204 12.38 -6.92 7.01
CA PHE A 204 13.01 -6.95 5.70
C PHE A 204 14.28 -7.81 5.63
N ASN A 205 14.64 -8.51 6.71
CA ASN A 205 15.93 -9.20 6.79
C ASN A 205 16.12 -10.28 5.73
N ASN A 206 15.03 -10.98 5.38
CA ASN A 206 15.04 -12.08 4.42
C ASN A 206 14.67 -11.62 3.00
N TRP A 207 14.56 -10.32 2.77
CA TRP A 207 14.21 -9.79 1.45
C TRP A 207 15.46 -9.66 0.60
N ASP A 208 15.46 -10.35 -0.52
CA ASP A 208 16.51 -10.35 -1.53
C ASP A 208 16.01 -9.72 -2.84
N ASN A 209 16.74 -9.93 -3.92
CA ASN A 209 16.35 -9.41 -5.24
C ASN A 209 15.04 -10.03 -5.73
N ASP A 210 14.70 -11.25 -5.31
CA ASP A 210 13.47 -11.93 -5.69
C ASP A 210 12.25 -11.24 -5.07
N MET A 211 12.38 -10.74 -3.84
CA MET A 211 11.35 -9.86 -3.24
C MET A 211 11.16 -8.57 -4.06
N SER A 212 12.24 -8.02 -4.62
CA SER A 212 12.12 -6.82 -5.47
C SER A 212 11.30 -7.10 -6.73
N TYR A 213 11.53 -8.24 -7.40
CA TYR A 213 10.76 -8.65 -8.57
C TYR A 213 9.31 -8.96 -8.21
N PHE A 214 9.08 -9.58 -7.05
CA PHE A 214 7.74 -9.83 -6.53
C PHE A 214 6.96 -8.54 -6.32
N LEU A 215 7.57 -7.54 -5.65
CA LEU A 215 6.95 -6.24 -5.44
C LEU A 215 6.67 -5.49 -6.74
N GLU A 216 7.58 -5.53 -7.72
CA GLU A 216 7.32 -4.94 -9.04
C GLU A 216 6.13 -5.61 -9.74
N LEU A 217 6.00 -6.94 -9.63
CA LEU A 217 4.89 -7.68 -10.20
C LEU A 217 3.56 -7.31 -9.55
N VAL A 218 3.49 -7.30 -8.21
CA VAL A 218 2.29 -6.93 -7.44
C VAL A 218 1.97 -5.45 -7.63
N LYS A 219 2.96 -4.59 -7.81
CA LYS A 219 2.71 -3.18 -8.13
C LYS A 219 2.12 -3.02 -9.53
N LYS A 220 2.59 -3.79 -10.51
CA LYS A 220 2.15 -3.71 -11.91
C LYS A 220 0.68 -4.06 -12.11
N ASP A 221 0.12 -4.94 -11.28
CA ASP A 221 -1.31 -5.28 -11.31
C ASP A 221 -2.17 -4.44 -10.35
N GLU A 222 -1.56 -3.42 -9.73
CA GLU A 222 -2.16 -2.55 -8.72
C GLU A 222 -2.62 -3.32 -7.46
N PHE A 223 -1.80 -4.27 -7.01
CA PHE A 223 -2.02 -5.12 -5.84
C PHE A 223 -3.25 -6.04 -5.95
N ASP A 224 -3.75 -6.27 -7.17
CA ASP A 224 -4.86 -7.19 -7.41
C ASP A 224 -4.50 -8.63 -6.99
N TYR A 225 -3.23 -9.02 -7.16
CA TYR A 225 -2.72 -10.29 -6.63
C TYR A 225 -2.91 -10.41 -5.11
N PHE A 226 -2.70 -9.34 -4.34
CA PHE A 226 -2.88 -9.33 -2.89
C PHE A 226 -4.36 -9.33 -2.50
N ILE A 227 -5.18 -8.54 -3.20
CA ILE A 227 -6.63 -8.45 -2.97
C ILE A 227 -7.28 -9.82 -3.11
N ASN A 228 -6.90 -10.59 -4.13
CA ASN A 228 -7.47 -11.91 -4.42
C ASN A 228 -6.81 -13.07 -3.65
N SER A 229 -5.88 -12.78 -2.74
CA SER A 229 -5.13 -13.82 -2.01
C SER A 229 -5.91 -14.52 -0.88
N ASN A 230 -7.09 -14.01 -0.53
CA ASN A 230 -7.86 -14.41 0.67
C ASN A 230 -7.09 -14.27 1.99
N ASN A 231 -6.01 -13.48 2.02
CA ASN A 231 -5.23 -13.21 3.22
C ASN A 231 -5.52 -11.79 3.74
N ASN A 232 -5.88 -11.69 5.02
CA ASN A 232 -6.27 -10.42 5.63
C ASN A 232 -5.11 -9.39 5.69
N GLU A 233 -3.87 -9.84 5.95
CA GLU A 233 -2.71 -8.94 5.98
C GLU A 233 -2.39 -8.40 4.58
N LEU A 234 -2.42 -9.28 3.56
CA LEU A 234 -2.19 -8.86 2.18
C LEU A 234 -3.31 -7.92 1.69
N LEU A 235 -4.55 -8.15 2.11
CA LEU A 235 -5.66 -7.22 1.84
C LEU A 235 -5.40 -5.85 2.49
N TYR A 236 -4.99 -5.80 3.75
CA TYR A 236 -4.65 -4.55 4.44
C TYR A 236 -3.55 -3.80 3.69
N GLN A 237 -2.50 -4.52 3.28
CA GLN A 237 -1.38 -3.95 2.52
C GLN A 237 -1.80 -3.42 1.15
N ALA A 238 -2.68 -4.14 0.44
CA ALA A 238 -3.24 -3.69 -0.84
C ALA A 238 -4.05 -2.40 -0.68
N ILE A 239 -4.93 -2.34 0.32
CA ILE A 239 -5.71 -1.12 0.63
C ILE A 239 -4.76 0.04 0.95
N GLY A 240 -3.74 -0.19 1.77
CA GLY A 240 -2.75 0.83 2.11
C GLY A 240 -1.96 1.34 0.91
N TYR A 241 -1.53 0.44 0.02
CA TYR A 241 -0.90 0.86 -1.24
C TYR A 241 -1.81 1.76 -2.08
N LEU A 242 -3.09 1.40 -2.23
CA LEU A 242 -4.05 2.19 -3.01
C LEU A 242 -4.27 3.58 -2.37
N VAL A 243 -4.45 3.65 -1.05
CA VAL A 243 -4.62 4.92 -0.32
C VAL A 243 -3.40 5.84 -0.53
N TYR A 244 -2.18 5.34 -0.33
CA TYR A 244 -0.97 6.15 -0.50
C TYR A 244 -0.70 6.53 -1.96
N SER A 245 -1.09 5.68 -2.90
CA SER A 245 -0.92 5.94 -4.34
C SER A 245 -1.83 7.07 -4.84
N TYR A 246 -3.10 7.09 -4.44
CA TYR A 246 -4.10 8.04 -4.96
C TYR A 246 -4.29 9.29 -4.10
N TYR A 247 -4.06 9.21 -2.79
CA TYR A 247 -4.39 10.30 -1.85
C TYR A 247 -3.15 10.90 -1.18
N GLN A 248 -2.15 11.25 -2.01
CA GLN A 248 -0.84 11.73 -1.56
C GLN A 248 -0.90 12.95 -0.64
N LYS A 249 -1.91 13.82 -0.82
CA LYS A 249 -2.11 15.08 -0.07
C LYS A 249 -2.64 14.89 1.34
N LEU A 250 -3.24 13.74 1.66
CA LEU A 250 -3.70 13.45 3.02
C LEU A 250 -2.50 13.33 3.96
N ASN A 251 -2.68 13.80 5.20
CA ASN A 251 -1.67 13.59 6.23
C ASN A 251 -1.63 12.10 6.63
N MET A 252 -0.61 11.72 7.38
CA MET A 252 -0.39 10.33 7.83
C MET A 252 -1.61 9.77 8.56
N ARG A 253 -2.15 10.50 9.54
CA ARG A 253 -3.29 10.06 10.35
C ARG A 253 -4.53 9.79 9.50
N ASP A 254 -4.88 10.73 8.62
CA ASP A 254 -6.03 10.60 7.73
C ASP A 254 -5.88 9.39 6.78
N LYS A 255 -4.66 9.12 6.30
CA LYS A 255 -4.38 7.94 5.47
C LYS A 255 -4.56 6.64 6.27
N LEU A 256 -3.99 6.55 7.46
CA LEU A 256 -4.08 5.34 8.29
C LEU A 256 -5.52 5.07 8.73
N ASP A 257 -6.28 6.12 9.10
CA ASP A 257 -7.71 6.01 9.44
C ASP A 257 -8.55 5.55 8.23
N LEU A 258 -8.25 6.06 7.04
CA LEU A 258 -8.91 5.63 5.79
C LEU A 258 -8.59 4.16 5.46
N ILE A 259 -7.35 3.72 5.67
CA ILE A 259 -6.94 2.33 5.47
C ILE A 259 -7.69 1.43 6.45
N TYR A 260 -7.68 1.78 7.73
CA TYR A 260 -8.30 1.01 8.80
C TYR A 260 -9.80 0.83 8.55
N SER A 261 -10.53 1.92 8.33
CA SER A 261 -11.97 1.90 8.09
C SER A 261 -12.35 1.11 6.83
N THR A 262 -11.60 1.30 5.73
CA THR A 262 -11.81 0.54 4.48
C THR A 262 -11.56 -0.95 4.69
N TYR A 263 -10.46 -1.31 5.35
CA TYR A 263 -10.11 -2.69 5.64
C TYR A 263 -11.20 -3.39 6.47
N HIS A 264 -11.65 -2.77 7.55
CA HIS A 264 -12.68 -3.35 8.41
C HIS A 264 -14.02 -3.55 7.70
N TYR A 265 -14.40 -2.62 6.82
CA TYR A 265 -15.58 -2.81 5.96
C TYR A 265 -15.45 -4.06 5.09
N PHE A 266 -14.32 -4.28 4.40
CA PHE A 266 -14.16 -5.44 3.52
C PHE A 266 -13.95 -6.76 4.26
N ILE A 267 -13.40 -6.72 5.48
CA ILE A 267 -13.36 -7.91 6.35
C ILE A 267 -14.77 -8.36 6.75
N ALA A 268 -15.69 -7.42 6.99
CA ALA A 268 -17.08 -7.71 7.25
C ALA A 268 -17.84 -8.18 5.99
N ASN A 269 -17.51 -7.62 4.82
CA ASN A 269 -18.19 -7.86 3.54
C ASN A 269 -17.28 -8.59 2.53
N LYS A 270 -16.77 -9.77 2.88
CA LYS A 270 -15.76 -10.49 2.07
C LYS A 270 -16.18 -10.77 0.63
N ASN A 271 -17.48 -10.96 0.38
CA ASN A 271 -18.05 -11.18 -0.96
C ASN A 271 -17.93 -9.96 -1.87
N LEU A 272 -17.70 -8.76 -1.32
CA LEU A 272 -17.54 -7.53 -2.08
C LEU A 272 -16.07 -7.20 -2.40
N ILE A 273 -15.12 -8.01 -1.93
CA ILE A 273 -13.69 -7.79 -2.17
C ILE A 273 -13.41 -7.92 -3.67
N SER A 274 -13.09 -6.79 -4.29
CA SER A 274 -12.51 -6.65 -5.61
C SER A 274 -11.73 -5.34 -5.67
N LYS A 275 -10.78 -5.23 -6.58
CA LYS A 275 -9.99 -4.00 -6.76
C LYS A 275 -10.87 -2.80 -7.05
N GLU A 276 -11.88 -2.96 -7.90
CA GLU A 276 -12.80 -1.90 -8.30
C GLU A 276 -13.65 -1.43 -7.13
N ASN A 277 -14.22 -2.36 -6.34
CA ASN A 277 -15.01 -2.00 -5.17
C ASN A 277 -14.17 -1.31 -4.10
N ILE A 278 -12.95 -1.79 -3.84
CA ILE A 278 -12.03 -1.16 -2.88
C ILE A 278 -11.72 0.27 -3.31
N LYS A 279 -11.33 0.48 -4.57
CA LYS A 279 -11.03 1.82 -5.10
C LYS A 279 -12.22 2.77 -4.98
N LYS A 280 -13.43 2.29 -5.35
CA LYS A 280 -14.67 3.05 -5.22
C LYS A 280 -14.93 3.43 -3.76
N HIS A 281 -14.83 2.46 -2.85
CA HIS A 281 -15.10 2.69 -1.44
C HIS A 281 -14.09 3.65 -0.77
N ILE A 282 -12.83 3.62 -1.18
CA ILE A 282 -11.82 4.61 -0.74
C ILE A 282 -12.22 6.01 -1.24
N LEU A 283 -12.62 6.14 -2.52
CA LEU A 283 -13.04 7.41 -3.11
C LEU A 283 -14.28 7.98 -2.44
N ASP A 284 -15.30 7.14 -2.21
CA ASP A 284 -16.55 7.56 -1.60
C ASP A 284 -16.32 8.02 -0.15
N ARG A 285 -15.46 7.33 0.61
CA ARG A 285 -15.05 7.75 1.97
C ARG A 285 -14.35 9.10 2.01
N VAL A 286 -13.55 9.42 0.99
CA VAL A 286 -12.86 10.72 0.91
C VAL A 286 -13.84 11.84 0.52
N ASN A 287 -14.81 11.55 -0.35
CA ASN A 287 -15.77 12.54 -0.84
C ASN A 287 -16.94 12.78 0.13
N ASP A 288 -17.38 11.77 0.87
CA ASP A 288 -18.45 11.87 1.86
C ASP A 288 -18.09 11.20 3.20
N PRO A 289 -17.21 11.84 4.01
CA PRO A 289 -16.79 11.26 5.29
C PRO A 289 -17.94 11.06 6.29
N LYS A 290 -19.05 11.81 6.16
CA LYS A 290 -20.17 11.76 7.11
C LYS A 290 -21.00 10.49 6.89
N ALA A 291 -21.33 10.16 5.65
CA ALA A 291 -22.10 8.96 5.33
C ALA A 291 -21.39 7.68 5.80
N PHE A 292 -20.07 7.62 5.66
CA PHE A 292 -19.30 6.44 6.07
C PHE A 292 -19.04 6.36 7.58
N LYS A 293 -19.15 7.47 8.31
CA LYS A 293 -19.02 7.46 9.77
C LYS A 293 -20.09 6.58 10.42
N GLU A 294 -21.33 6.64 9.93
CA GLU A 294 -22.42 5.79 10.45
C GLU A 294 -22.16 4.30 10.20
N ILE A 295 -21.56 3.96 9.06
CA ILE A 295 -21.16 2.59 8.72
C ILE A 295 -20.06 2.12 9.67
N ASP A 296 -19.04 2.97 9.90
CA ASP A 296 -17.92 2.65 10.78
C ASP A 296 -18.34 2.53 12.25
N ASP A 297 -19.30 3.35 12.70
CA ASP A 297 -19.90 3.26 14.04
C ASP A 297 -20.69 1.94 14.19
N LYS A 298 -21.45 1.53 13.16
CA LYS A 298 -22.15 0.24 13.15
C LYS A 298 -21.17 -0.94 13.17
N LEU A 299 -20.10 -0.90 12.38
CA LEU A 299 -19.06 -1.92 12.35
C LEU A 299 -18.32 -2.01 13.69
N SER A 300 -17.98 -0.87 14.30
CA SER A 300 -17.34 -0.81 15.61
C SER A 300 -18.22 -1.44 16.69
N ASN A 301 -19.52 -1.10 16.71
CA ASN A 301 -20.49 -1.73 17.60
C ASN A 301 -20.61 -3.24 17.35
N TYR A 302 -20.53 -3.69 16.10
CA TYR A 302 -20.55 -5.11 15.77
C TYR A 302 -19.34 -5.84 16.38
N TYR A 303 -18.13 -5.32 16.22
CA TYR A 303 -16.91 -5.93 16.79
C TYR A 303 -16.94 -5.97 18.33
N MET A 304 -17.46 -4.92 18.98
CA MET A 304 -17.61 -4.88 20.44
C MET A 304 -18.58 -5.95 20.96
N ASN A 305 -19.62 -6.28 20.18
CA ASN A 305 -20.70 -7.20 20.60
C ASN A 305 -20.54 -8.62 20.02
N SER A 306 -19.57 -8.88 19.14
CA SER A 306 -19.28 -10.19 18.56
C SER A 306 -17.78 -10.34 18.30
N PRO A 307 -17.00 -10.90 19.27
CA PRO A 307 -15.55 -11.00 19.18
C PRO A 307 -15.04 -11.96 18.10
N PHE A 308 -15.94 -12.70 17.43
CA PHE A 308 -15.64 -13.51 16.26
C PHE A 308 -16.58 -13.08 15.12
N PRO A 309 -16.10 -12.37 14.09
CA PRO A 309 -16.95 -11.91 13.02
C PRO A 309 -17.55 -13.12 12.30
N LYS A 310 -18.85 -13.34 12.48
CA LYS A 310 -19.64 -14.12 11.51
C LYS A 310 -19.67 -13.29 10.24
N ILE A 311 -19.39 -13.89 9.09
CA ILE A 311 -19.51 -13.23 7.78
C ILE A 311 -20.87 -12.51 7.76
N LEU A 312 -20.83 -11.18 7.71
CA LEU A 312 -22.03 -10.38 7.62
C LEU A 312 -22.43 -10.41 6.15
N THR A 313 -23.44 -11.22 5.84
CA THR A 313 -24.09 -11.22 4.51
C THR A 313 -25.03 -10.04 4.34
N ASN A 314 -25.21 -9.22 5.39
CA ASN A 314 -26.04 -8.04 5.35
C ASN A 314 -25.17 -6.87 4.92
N ASN A 315 -25.40 -6.43 3.67
CA ASN A 315 -24.78 -5.24 3.10
C ASN A 315 -24.85 -4.08 4.10
N PHE A 316 -23.70 -3.52 4.46
CA PHE A 316 -23.60 -2.17 5.03
C PHE A 316 -23.68 -1.10 3.93
N ASP A 317 -24.15 -1.48 2.74
CA ASP A 317 -24.35 -0.55 1.64
C ASP A 317 -25.37 0.51 2.06
N ILE A 318 -25.08 1.72 1.61
CA ILE A 318 -25.89 2.91 1.79
C ILE A 318 -27.26 2.63 1.16
N ASP A 319 -28.33 2.64 1.96
CA ASP A 319 -29.67 2.92 1.45
C ASP A 319 -29.67 4.40 0.98
N SER A 320 -29.10 4.67 -0.19
CA SER A 320 -29.17 5.99 -0.87
C SER A 320 -30.32 6.05 -1.88
N GLU A 321 -31.20 5.05 -1.88
CA GLU A 321 -32.48 5.07 -2.57
C GLU A 321 -33.56 4.68 -1.57
N ASN A 322 -34.08 5.65 -0.79
CA ASN A 322 -35.46 5.72 -0.29
C ASN A 322 -35.63 6.89 0.71
N GLU A 323 -35.45 8.12 0.24
CA GLU A 323 -36.21 9.28 0.75
C GLU A 323 -36.70 10.12 -0.44
N GLU A 324 -37.49 9.50 -1.31
CA GLU A 324 -38.57 10.18 -2.01
C GLU A 324 -39.86 9.37 -1.77
N ILE A 325 -40.66 9.82 -0.79
CA ILE A 325 -42.10 10.15 -0.85
C ILE A 325 -42.52 10.73 0.51
#